data_AF-A0A218P7R1-F1
#
_entry.id   AF-A0A218P7R1-F1
#
_cell.length_a   1.000
_cell.length_b   1.000
_cell.length_c   1.000
_cell.angle_alpha   90.00
_cell.angle_beta   90.00
_cell.angle_gamma   90.00
#
_symmetry.space_group_name_H-M   'P 1'
#
loop_
_entity.id
_entity.type
_entity.pdbx_description
1 polymer ?
#
loop_
_entity_poly.entity_id
_entity_poly.type
_entity_poly.pdbx_seq_one_letter_code
_entity_poly.pdbx_strand_id
1 'polypeptide(L)'
;MDEREALIKAGEIARQVKKEVVDLIKPGAKLYDIAEFVERRIVELGGKPAFPCNLSINEIAAHYTPYKGDESVLKEGDYLKVDLGVHVDGYVADTALTFRVGMEEDELMEAAKQALEDAIATVRAGVRISEIGKAIEEAIRGKGFNPIVNLSGHKIERYKLHAGVSIPNVYRPNDTYELKEGDVIAIEPFATTGAGQVIEVPPALIFMYVRDRPVRMAQARRLLMHIKREYNTLPFAYRWLQGFMPEGQLKLALAQLDRVGAIYSYPILREVRGGMVAQFEHTVIVEKDGAYVTT
;
A
#
# COMPACT_ATOMS: atom_id res chain seq x y z
N MET A 1 10.01 21.97 9.69
CA MET A 1 9.99 21.29 8.39
C MET A 1 8.69 21.70 7.73
N ASP A 2 8.77 22.27 6.54
CA ASP A 2 7.57 22.53 5.76
C ASP A 2 6.99 21.22 5.19
N GLU A 3 5.80 21.29 4.60
CA GLU A 3 5.10 20.12 4.02
C GLU A 3 5.92 19.42 2.94
N ARG A 4 6.53 20.19 2.02
CA ARG A 4 7.26 19.64 0.88
C ARG A 4 8.55 18.97 1.35
N GLU A 5 9.27 19.60 2.27
CA GLU A 5 10.44 19.00 2.92
C GLU A 5 10.11 17.68 3.62
N ALA A 6 8.97 17.61 4.33
CA ALA A 6 8.54 16.39 5.01
C ALA A 6 8.16 15.27 4.03
N LEU A 7 7.46 15.59 2.93
CA LEU A 7 7.14 14.66 1.85
C LEU A 7 8.42 14.13 1.18
N ILE A 8 9.36 15.01 0.85
CA ILE A 8 10.65 14.63 0.24
C ILE A 8 11.43 13.72 1.18
N LYS A 9 11.53 14.08 2.47
CA LYS A 9 12.22 13.26 3.46
C LYS A 9 11.57 11.88 3.62
N ALA A 10 10.24 11.81 3.67
CA ALA A 10 9.53 10.53 3.71
C ALA A 10 9.86 9.67 2.48
N GLY A 11 9.88 10.29 1.29
CA GLY A 11 10.23 9.62 0.03
C GLY A 11 11.69 9.16 -0.05
N GLU A 12 12.64 9.95 0.47
CA GLU A 12 14.06 9.57 0.58
C GLU A 12 14.25 8.33 1.45
N ILE A 13 13.59 8.30 2.61
CA ILE A 13 13.61 7.13 3.51
C ILE A 13 13.00 5.92 2.81
N ALA A 14 11.83 6.08 2.18
CA ALA A 14 11.17 5.01 1.44
C ALA A 14 12.06 4.44 0.33
N ARG A 15 12.70 5.30 -0.49
CA ARG A 15 13.68 4.91 -1.52
C ARG A 15 14.84 4.10 -0.95
N GLN A 16 15.40 4.58 0.15
CA GLN A 16 16.53 3.90 0.77
C GLN A 16 16.14 2.51 1.28
N VAL A 17 15.02 2.40 1.99
CA VAL A 17 14.52 1.11 2.51
C VAL A 17 14.16 0.17 1.36
N LYS A 18 13.51 0.68 0.31
CA LYS A 18 13.17 -0.06 -0.92
C LYS A 18 14.40 -0.62 -1.64
N LYS A 19 15.53 0.10 -1.60
CA LYS A 19 16.81 -0.39 -2.13
C LYS A 19 17.45 -1.45 -1.22
N GLU A 20 17.41 -1.24 0.09
CA GLU A 20 18.05 -2.14 1.07
C GLU A 20 17.28 -3.47 1.24
N VAL A 21 15.95 -3.47 1.07
CA VAL A 21 15.13 -4.69 1.23
C VAL A 21 15.44 -5.75 0.16
N VAL A 22 15.93 -5.35 -1.01
CA VAL A 22 16.28 -6.25 -2.14
C VAL A 22 17.22 -7.37 -1.69
N ASP A 23 18.21 -7.05 -0.85
CA ASP A 23 19.23 -7.99 -0.37
C ASP A 23 18.64 -9.12 0.53
N LEU A 24 17.41 -8.93 1.01
CA LEU A 24 16.68 -9.91 1.83
C LEU A 24 15.77 -10.82 1.02
N ILE A 25 15.46 -10.46 -0.23
CA ILE A 25 14.48 -11.15 -1.07
C ILE A 25 15.16 -12.32 -1.78
N LYS A 26 15.12 -13.49 -1.13
CA LYS A 26 15.68 -14.74 -1.65
C LYS A 26 14.86 -15.94 -1.21
N PRO A 27 14.94 -17.08 -1.93
CA PRO A 27 14.27 -18.31 -1.52
C PRO A 27 14.59 -18.67 -0.05
N GLY A 28 13.57 -19.03 0.71
CA GLY A 28 13.64 -19.37 2.12
C GLY A 28 13.62 -18.19 3.10
N ALA A 29 13.67 -16.94 2.63
CA ALA A 29 13.54 -15.78 3.51
C ALA A 29 12.13 -15.72 4.11
N LYS A 30 12.03 -15.48 5.44
CA LYS A 30 10.75 -15.35 6.13
C LYS A 30 10.14 -13.98 5.87
N LEU A 31 8.85 -13.94 5.54
CA LEU A 31 8.13 -12.68 5.37
C LEU A 31 8.18 -11.81 6.64
N TYR A 32 8.03 -12.45 7.82
CA TYR A 32 8.11 -11.77 9.11
C TYR A 32 9.40 -10.96 9.27
N ASP A 33 10.55 -11.56 8.94
CA ASP A 33 11.86 -10.93 9.10
C ASP A 33 12.04 -9.76 8.12
N ILE A 34 11.50 -9.87 6.90
CA ILE A 34 11.51 -8.80 5.90
C ILE A 34 10.67 -7.61 6.39
N ALA A 35 9.44 -7.85 6.85
CA ALA A 35 8.57 -6.78 7.33
C ALA A 35 9.15 -6.06 8.56
N GLU A 36 9.70 -6.81 9.52
CA GLU A 36 10.36 -6.22 10.70
C GLU A 36 11.63 -5.44 10.32
N PHE A 37 12.38 -5.89 9.31
CA PHE A 37 13.51 -5.11 8.78
C PHE A 37 13.05 -3.78 8.19
N VAL A 38 12.07 -3.81 7.27
CA VAL A 38 11.56 -2.60 6.60
C VAL A 38 11.09 -1.58 7.64
N GLU A 39 10.23 -2.00 8.56
CA GLU A 39 9.62 -1.10 9.54
C GLU A 39 10.64 -0.55 10.55
N ARG A 40 11.58 -1.39 11.02
CA ARG A 40 12.66 -0.93 11.89
C ARG A 40 13.56 0.07 11.16
N ARG A 41 13.90 -0.21 9.90
CA ARG A 41 14.80 0.62 9.11
C ARG A 41 14.20 2.00 8.82
N ILE A 42 12.90 2.06 8.57
CA ILE A 42 12.16 3.33 8.44
C ILE A 42 12.33 4.20 9.71
N VAL A 43 12.23 3.58 10.90
CA VAL A 43 12.39 4.29 12.18
C VAL A 43 13.84 4.73 12.41
N GLU A 44 14.83 3.89 12.10
CA GLU A 44 16.25 4.23 12.21
C GLU A 44 16.65 5.44 11.34
N LEU A 45 16.03 5.58 10.17
CA LEU A 45 16.24 6.69 9.25
C LEU A 45 15.44 7.95 9.63
N GLY A 46 14.71 7.93 10.75
CA GLY A 46 14.01 9.08 11.31
C GLY A 46 12.62 9.34 10.73
N GLY A 47 12.00 8.32 10.12
CA GLY A 47 10.58 8.29 9.74
C GLY A 47 9.77 7.40 10.67
N LYS A 48 8.53 7.15 10.30
CA LYS A 48 7.67 6.11 10.90
C LYS A 48 6.90 5.39 9.79
N PRO A 49 6.55 4.10 9.95
CA PRO A 49 5.70 3.43 8.97
C PRO A 49 4.36 4.16 8.82
N ALA A 50 4.00 4.56 7.60
CA ALA A 50 2.69 5.15 7.31
C ALA A 50 1.59 4.10 7.35
N PHE A 51 1.94 2.84 7.08
CA PHE A 51 1.13 1.65 7.20
C PHE A 51 2.07 0.43 7.32
N PRO A 52 1.57 -0.76 7.70
CA PRO A 52 2.40 -1.96 7.81
C PRO A 52 3.05 -2.35 6.48
N CYS A 53 4.30 -2.83 6.49
CA CYS A 53 4.91 -3.32 5.25
C CYS A 53 4.08 -4.50 4.71
N ASN A 54 3.58 -4.32 3.48
CA ASN A 54 2.79 -5.29 2.74
C ASN A 54 3.72 -6.18 1.93
N LEU A 55 3.55 -7.49 2.07
CA LEU A 55 4.35 -8.53 1.42
C LEU A 55 3.40 -9.54 0.77
N SER A 56 2.86 -9.15 -0.38
CA SER A 56 1.80 -9.88 -1.07
C SER A 56 2.38 -10.76 -2.18
N ILE A 57 2.17 -12.07 -2.11
CA ILE A 57 2.78 -13.04 -3.02
C ILE A 57 1.77 -13.53 -4.06
N ASN A 58 2.21 -13.63 -5.33
CA ASN A 58 1.49 -14.29 -6.42
C ASN A 58 0.09 -13.68 -6.65
N GLU A 59 -0.97 -14.45 -6.44
CA GLU A 59 -2.36 -14.01 -6.62
C GLU A 59 -2.88 -13.10 -5.52
N ILE A 60 -2.17 -13.01 -4.38
CA ILE A 60 -2.47 -12.01 -3.36
C ILE A 60 -1.99 -10.68 -3.91
N ALA A 61 -2.91 -9.74 -4.14
CA ALA A 61 -2.64 -8.43 -4.72
C ALA A 61 -2.09 -7.46 -3.66
N ALA A 62 -2.77 -7.34 -2.52
CA ALA A 62 -2.47 -6.37 -1.47
C ALA A 62 -2.99 -6.82 -0.08
N HIS A 63 -2.70 -6.02 0.95
CA HIS A 63 -3.17 -6.14 2.33
C HIS A 63 -2.66 -7.36 3.11
N TYR A 64 -1.64 -8.07 2.61
CA TYR A 64 -0.94 -9.08 3.39
C TYR A 64 0.25 -8.46 4.12
N THR A 65 0.26 -8.51 5.46
CA THR A 65 1.45 -8.27 6.27
C THR A 65 1.61 -9.42 7.25
N PRO A 66 2.82 -9.97 7.48
CA PRO A 66 3.02 -11.11 8.36
C PRO A 66 2.67 -10.77 9.82
N TYR A 67 2.47 -11.80 10.64
CA TYR A 67 2.22 -11.69 12.09
C TYR A 67 3.20 -12.57 12.88
N LYS A 68 3.36 -12.32 14.19
CA LYS A 68 4.19 -13.17 15.05
C LYS A 68 3.62 -14.58 15.05
N GLY A 69 4.42 -15.55 14.62
CA GLY A 69 4.03 -16.94 14.41
C GLY A 69 3.68 -17.27 12.96
N ASP A 70 3.75 -16.30 12.03
CA ASP A 70 3.69 -16.57 10.60
C ASP A 70 4.99 -17.26 10.14
N GLU A 71 4.84 -18.45 9.56
CA GLU A 71 5.95 -19.27 9.04
C GLU A 71 6.13 -19.13 7.52
N SER A 72 5.41 -18.21 6.88
CA SER A 72 5.48 -17.98 5.44
C SER A 72 6.90 -17.58 5.02
N VAL A 73 7.41 -18.31 4.03
CA VAL A 73 8.73 -18.10 3.42
C VAL A 73 8.60 -17.90 1.93
N LEU A 74 9.49 -17.09 1.36
CA LEU A 74 9.59 -16.89 -0.08
C LEU A 74 10.07 -18.16 -0.77
N LYS A 75 9.51 -18.46 -1.92
CA LYS A 75 9.95 -19.52 -2.83
C LYS A 75 10.51 -18.91 -4.09
N GLU A 76 11.45 -19.62 -4.71
CA GLU A 76 11.94 -19.24 -6.03
C GLU A 76 10.78 -19.14 -7.03
N GLY A 77 10.74 -18.05 -7.80
CA GLY A 77 9.68 -17.75 -8.76
C GLY A 77 8.44 -17.04 -8.20
N ASP A 78 8.34 -16.83 -6.89
CA ASP A 78 7.23 -16.05 -6.31
C ASP A 78 7.25 -14.60 -6.83
N TYR A 79 6.07 -14.07 -7.18
CA TYR A 79 5.85 -12.63 -7.45
C TYR A 79 5.56 -11.91 -6.14
N LEU A 80 6.62 -11.50 -5.45
CA LEU A 80 6.52 -10.75 -4.20
C LEU A 80 6.32 -9.26 -4.50
N LYS A 81 5.17 -8.72 -4.12
CA LYS A 81 4.94 -7.28 -4.06
C LYS A 81 5.36 -6.80 -2.68
N VAL A 82 6.37 -5.94 -2.65
CA VAL A 82 6.81 -5.23 -1.45
C VAL A 82 6.27 -3.82 -1.53
N ASP A 83 5.35 -3.51 -0.64
CA ASP A 83 4.68 -2.23 -0.55
C ASP A 83 4.95 -1.65 0.86
N LEU A 84 5.52 -0.46 0.89
CA LEU A 84 5.98 0.21 2.10
C LEU A 84 5.62 1.69 2.10
N GLY A 85 5.11 2.14 3.25
CA GLY A 85 4.79 3.54 3.48
C GLY A 85 5.64 4.15 4.57
N VAL A 86 6.10 5.38 4.35
CA VAL A 86 6.81 6.19 5.34
C VAL A 86 6.04 7.47 5.60
N HIS A 87 5.97 7.91 6.84
CA HIS A 87 5.52 9.25 7.15
C HIS A 87 6.51 10.03 8.02
N VAL A 88 6.57 11.34 7.78
CA VAL A 88 7.25 12.33 8.62
C VAL A 88 6.20 13.37 9.03
N ASP A 89 5.90 13.46 10.32
CA ASP A 89 4.86 14.36 10.87
C ASP A 89 3.47 14.26 10.22
N GLY A 90 3.20 13.11 9.59
CA GLY A 90 1.94 12.76 8.94
C GLY A 90 1.95 12.94 7.43
N TYR A 91 3.01 13.51 6.85
CA TYR A 91 3.22 13.58 5.41
C TYR A 91 3.76 12.24 4.91
N VAL A 92 3.04 11.62 3.98
CA VAL A 92 3.23 10.21 3.60
C VAL A 92 3.94 10.11 2.25
N ALA A 93 4.86 9.17 2.18
CA ALA A 93 5.39 8.60 0.96
C ALA A 93 4.98 7.13 0.90
N ASP A 94 4.32 6.77 -0.20
CA ASP A 94 3.79 5.46 -0.53
C ASP A 94 4.53 4.91 -1.77
N THR A 95 5.00 3.67 -1.72
CA THR A 95 5.74 3.05 -2.83
C THR A 95 5.78 1.53 -2.72
N ALA A 96 5.72 0.91 -3.88
CA ALA A 96 5.73 -0.52 -4.04
C ALA A 96 6.56 -0.93 -5.25
N LEU A 97 7.07 -2.16 -5.19
CA LEU A 97 7.58 -2.85 -6.37
C LEU A 97 7.35 -4.35 -6.27
N THR A 98 7.34 -4.99 -7.42
CA THR A 98 7.30 -6.45 -7.53
C THR A 98 8.70 -7.00 -7.75
N PHE A 99 8.97 -8.15 -7.15
CA PHE A 99 10.14 -8.97 -7.41
C PHE A 99 9.70 -10.36 -7.83
N ARG A 100 10.42 -10.97 -8.78
CA ARG A 100 10.35 -12.42 -9.00
C ARG A 100 11.48 -13.08 -8.23
N VAL A 101 11.16 -13.76 -7.13
CA VAL A 101 12.17 -14.21 -6.16
C VAL A 101 13.19 -15.13 -6.81
N GLY A 102 14.48 -14.74 -6.77
CA GLY A 102 15.57 -15.53 -7.35
C GLY A 102 15.60 -15.55 -8.89
N MET A 103 14.81 -14.69 -9.55
CA MET A 103 14.70 -14.65 -11.00
C MET A 103 14.70 -13.20 -11.51
N GLU A 104 14.99 -13.01 -12.80
CA GLU A 104 14.87 -11.71 -13.47
C GLU A 104 13.41 -11.27 -13.62
N GLU A 105 13.20 -9.97 -13.84
CA GLU A 105 11.89 -9.39 -14.19
C GLU A 105 11.33 -10.01 -15.48
N ASP A 106 10.01 -10.06 -15.63
CA ASP A 106 9.34 -10.57 -16.83
C ASP A 106 8.33 -9.58 -17.42
N GLU A 107 7.62 -10.00 -18.48
CA GLU A 107 6.68 -9.14 -19.20
C GLU A 107 5.51 -8.65 -18.34
N LEU A 108 5.07 -9.40 -17.33
CA LEU A 108 3.99 -8.98 -16.42
C LEU A 108 4.46 -7.83 -15.53
N MET A 109 5.66 -7.97 -14.96
CA MET A 109 6.26 -6.93 -14.14
C MET A 109 6.54 -5.67 -14.96
N GLU A 110 7.11 -5.86 -16.15
CA GLU A 110 7.39 -4.79 -17.08
C GLU A 110 6.11 -4.06 -17.55
N ALA A 111 4.98 -4.76 -17.69
CA ALA A 111 3.69 -4.13 -18.00
C ALA A 111 3.23 -3.16 -16.91
N ALA A 112 3.30 -3.57 -15.64
CA ALA A 112 2.94 -2.71 -14.51
C ALA A 112 3.92 -1.53 -14.34
N LYS A 113 5.22 -1.79 -14.55
CA LYS A 113 6.26 -0.75 -14.46
C LYS A 113 6.14 0.30 -15.56
N GLN A 114 5.99 -0.12 -16.82
CA GLN A 114 5.77 0.82 -17.94
C GLN A 114 4.48 1.63 -17.73
N ALA A 115 3.42 0.98 -17.25
CA ALA A 115 2.16 1.68 -16.96
C ALA A 115 2.33 2.77 -15.90
N LEU A 116 3.20 2.57 -14.91
CA LEU A 116 3.52 3.59 -13.91
C LEU A 116 4.28 4.77 -14.52
N GLU A 117 5.28 4.47 -15.36
CA GLU A 117 6.06 5.50 -16.05
C GLU A 117 5.18 6.36 -16.98
N ASP A 118 4.31 5.72 -17.77
CA ASP A 118 3.38 6.38 -18.69
C ASP A 118 2.33 7.21 -17.93
N ALA A 119 1.85 6.71 -16.79
CA ALA A 119 0.94 7.42 -15.91
C ALA A 119 1.60 8.68 -15.34
N ILE A 120 2.82 8.58 -14.80
CA ILE A 120 3.57 9.72 -14.25
C ILE A 120 3.85 10.76 -15.32
N ALA A 121 4.19 10.35 -16.54
CA ALA A 121 4.41 11.27 -17.67
C ALA A 121 3.15 12.08 -18.05
N THR A 122 1.97 11.60 -17.68
CA THR A 122 0.68 12.26 -17.90
C THR A 122 0.34 13.27 -16.78
N VAL A 123 1.00 13.18 -15.62
CA VAL A 123 0.67 14.00 -14.45
C VAL A 123 1.13 15.44 -14.61
N ARG A 124 0.18 16.37 -14.48
CA ARG A 124 0.39 17.80 -14.27
C ARG A 124 -0.93 18.44 -13.80
N ALA A 125 -0.87 19.64 -13.25
CA ALA A 125 -2.07 20.38 -12.89
C ALA A 125 -3.03 20.55 -14.10
N GLY A 126 -4.33 20.37 -13.86
CA GLY A 126 -5.40 20.46 -14.86
C GLY A 126 -5.67 19.15 -15.63
N VAL A 127 -4.85 18.11 -15.47
CA VAL A 127 -5.12 16.80 -16.07
C VAL A 127 -6.20 16.07 -15.27
N ARG A 128 -7.16 15.46 -15.98
CA ARG A 128 -8.18 14.61 -15.36
C ARG A 128 -7.61 13.24 -15.04
N ILE A 129 -8.00 12.68 -13.89
CA ILE A 129 -7.59 11.33 -13.46
C ILE A 129 -7.98 10.24 -14.48
N SER A 130 -9.02 10.44 -15.29
CA SER A 130 -9.38 9.54 -16.38
C SER A 130 -8.26 9.36 -17.41
N GLU A 131 -7.48 10.41 -17.70
CA GLU A 131 -6.37 10.32 -18.66
C GLU A 131 -5.21 9.48 -18.09
N ILE A 132 -4.99 9.54 -16.78
CA ILE A 132 -4.01 8.68 -16.10
C ILE A 132 -4.44 7.22 -16.18
N GLY A 133 -5.72 6.94 -15.88
CA GLY A 133 -6.25 5.58 -16.01
C GLY A 133 -6.23 5.04 -17.43
N LYS A 134 -6.36 5.91 -18.43
CA LYS A 134 -6.19 5.55 -19.85
C LYS A 134 -4.74 5.16 -20.16
N ALA A 135 -3.76 5.94 -19.74
CA ALA A 135 -2.34 5.64 -19.94
C ALA A 135 -1.98 4.28 -19.32
N ILE A 136 -2.43 4.03 -18.08
CA ILE A 136 -2.22 2.75 -17.39
C ILE A 136 -2.85 1.60 -18.15
N GLU A 137 -4.11 1.74 -18.56
CA GLU A 137 -4.83 0.68 -19.26
C GLU A 137 -4.21 0.33 -20.61
N GLU A 138 -3.84 1.33 -21.39
CA GLU A 138 -3.22 1.14 -22.70
C GLU A 138 -1.87 0.43 -22.57
N ALA A 139 -1.04 0.81 -21.59
CA ALA A 139 0.25 0.15 -21.33
C ALA A 139 0.09 -1.31 -20.91
N ILE A 140 -0.79 -1.61 -19.94
CA ILE A 140 -0.98 -2.98 -19.44
C ILE A 140 -1.60 -3.88 -20.52
N ARG A 141 -2.68 -3.41 -21.18
CA ARG A 141 -3.36 -4.19 -22.22
C ARG A 141 -2.50 -4.35 -23.47
N GLY A 142 -1.67 -3.36 -23.80
CA GLY A 142 -0.73 -3.41 -24.92
C GLY A 142 0.28 -4.55 -24.80
N LYS A 143 0.62 -4.97 -23.57
CA LYS A 143 1.46 -6.15 -23.29
C LYS A 143 0.68 -7.46 -23.10
N GLY A 144 -0.64 -7.45 -23.34
CA GLY A 144 -1.48 -8.66 -23.27
C GLY A 144 -1.94 -9.06 -21.86
N PHE A 145 -1.80 -8.19 -20.87
CA PHE A 145 -2.26 -8.42 -19.49
C PHE A 145 -3.53 -7.63 -19.17
N ASN A 146 -4.13 -7.92 -18.01
CA ASN A 146 -5.31 -7.20 -17.52
C ASN A 146 -4.94 -6.25 -16.38
N PRO A 147 -5.36 -4.97 -16.42
CA PRO A 147 -5.31 -4.12 -15.25
C PRO A 147 -6.33 -4.59 -14.20
N ILE A 148 -6.00 -4.50 -12.91
CA ILE A 148 -6.98 -4.73 -11.84
C ILE A 148 -7.91 -3.52 -11.73
N VAL A 149 -9.20 -3.72 -11.97
CA VAL A 149 -10.15 -2.61 -12.14
C VAL A 149 -10.67 -2.03 -10.82
N ASN A 150 -10.63 -2.79 -9.73
CA ASN A 150 -11.15 -2.41 -8.42
C ASN A 150 -10.05 -2.25 -7.35
N LEU A 151 -8.81 -2.06 -7.79
CA LEU A 151 -7.66 -1.66 -6.98
C LEU A 151 -6.89 -0.60 -7.77
N SER A 152 -6.51 0.50 -7.13
CA SER A 152 -6.15 1.74 -7.82
C SER A 152 -5.38 2.67 -6.89
N GLY A 153 -4.59 3.57 -7.48
CA GLY A 153 -3.95 4.65 -6.73
C GLY A 153 -4.93 5.58 -6.06
N HIS A 154 -4.40 6.52 -5.31
CA HIS A 154 -5.19 7.38 -4.44
C HIS A 154 -4.52 8.71 -4.18
N LYS A 155 -5.34 9.71 -3.85
CA LYS A 155 -4.85 10.96 -3.30
C LYS A 155 -4.44 10.74 -1.85
N ILE A 156 -3.34 11.36 -1.44
CA ILE A 156 -2.79 11.36 -0.09
C ILE A 156 -2.94 12.76 0.52
N GLU A 157 -3.29 12.81 1.80
CA GLU A 157 -3.26 14.02 2.62
C GLU A 157 -2.53 13.72 3.95
N ARG A 158 -2.22 14.77 4.72
CA ARG A 158 -1.54 14.61 6.02
C ARG A 158 -2.34 13.70 6.96
N TYR A 159 -1.71 12.62 7.45
CA TYR A 159 -2.30 11.55 8.26
C TYR A 159 -3.45 10.77 7.60
N LYS A 160 -3.64 10.92 6.29
CA LYS A 160 -4.75 10.32 5.57
C LYS A 160 -4.23 9.71 4.28
N LEU A 161 -3.87 8.42 4.37
CA LEU A 161 -3.36 7.64 3.25
C LEU A 161 -4.32 7.69 2.07
N HIS A 162 -5.59 7.34 2.29
CA HIS A 162 -6.63 7.41 1.27
C HIS A 162 -7.50 8.67 1.46
N ALA A 163 -7.23 9.74 0.69
CA ALA A 163 -7.88 11.03 0.84
C ALA A 163 -9.24 11.17 0.12
N GLY A 164 -9.70 10.13 -0.58
CA GLY A 164 -11.05 10.03 -1.15
C GLY A 164 -11.16 10.26 -2.66
N VAL A 165 -10.04 10.57 -3.33
CA VAL A 165 -9.92 10.54 -4.80
C VAL A 165 -9.09 9.33 -5.18
N SER A 166 -9.58 8.50 -6.09
CA SER A 166 -8.86 7.34 -6.62
C SER A 166 -8.24 7.67 -7.98
N ILE A 167 -7.07 7.11 -8.26
CA ILE A 167 -6.37 7.16 -9.55
C ILE A 167 -6.52 5.79 -10.20
N PRO A 168 -7.56 5.59 -11.04
CA PRO A 168 -7.94 4.26 -11.53
C PRO A 168 -6.88 3.65 -12.45
N ASN A 169 -6.80 2.32 -12.49
CA ASN A 169 -5.96 1.58 -13.44
C ASN A 169 -6.66 1.33 -14.80
N VAL A 170 -7.83 1.93 -15.00
CA VAL A 170 -8.63 1.84 -16.23
C VAL A 170 -9.24 3.18 -16.59
N TYR A 171 -9.45 3.42 -17.89
CA TYR A 171 -10.16 4.61 -18.33
C TYR A 171 -11.63 4.55 -17.92
N ARG A 172 -12.10 5.62 -17.27
CA ARG A 172 -13.52 5.84 -17.00
C ARG A 172 -13.87 7.29 -17.34
N PRO A 173 -14.84 7.53 -18.25
CA PRO A 173 -15.18 8.89 -18.66
C PRO A 173 -15.77 9.75 -17.54
N ASN A 174 -16.28 9.12 -16.48
CA ASN A 174 -16.89 9.79 -15.33
C ASN A 174 -15.88 10.16 -14.23
N ASP A 175 -14.62 9.72 -14.36
CA ASP A 175 -13.55 10.04 -13.41
C ASP A 175 -12.99 11.43 -13.73
N THR A 176 -13.76 12.44 -13.32
CA THR A 176 -13.64 13.84 -13.76
C THR A 176 -12.82 14.73 -12.85
N TYR A 177 -12.23 14.21 -11.76
CA TYR A 177 -11.38 15.00 -10.89
C TYR A 177 -10.15 15.52 -11.68
N GLU A 178 -9.96 16.83 -11.67
CA GLU A 178 -8.78 17.48 -12.22
C GLU A 178 -7.71 17.64 -11.15
N LEU A 179 -6.51 17.16 -11.44
CA LEU A 179 -5.34 17.30 -10.56
C LEU A 179 -5.01 18.77 -10.34
N LYS A 180 -4.68 19.13 -9.10
CA LYS A 180 -4.30 20.50 -8.72
C LYS A 180 -2.83 20.55 -8.37
N GLU A 181 -2.18 21.68 -8.64
CA GLU A 181 -0.82 21.93 -8.15
C GLU A 181 -0.79 21.77 -6.62
N GLY A 182 0.16 20.97 -6.13
CA GLY A 182 0.29 20.60 -4.73
C GLY A 182 -0.52 19.37 -4.29
N ASP A 183 -1.36 18.78 -5.15
CA ASP A 183 -1.95 17.47 -4.84
C ASP A 183 -0.82 16.42 -4.67
N VAL A 184 -0.93 15.59 -3.65
CA VAL A 184 -0.07 14.41 -3.46
C VAL A 184 -0.88 13.18 -3.82
N ILE A 185 -0.37 12.36 -4.74
CA ILE A 185 -1.06 11.16 -5.19
C ILE A 185 -0.09 9.97 -5.23
N ALA A 186 -0.58 8.80 -4.84
CA ALA A 186 0.04 7.53 -5.17
C ALA A 186 -0.55 7.01 -6.48
N ILE A 187 0.32 6.56 -7.37
CA ILE A 187 -0.04 5.93 -8.63
C ILE A 187 0.48 4.50 -8.57
N GLU A 188 -0.43 3.52 -8.56
CA GLU A 188 -0.13 2.11 -8.36
C GLU A 188 -0.84 1.21 -9.38
N PRO A 189 -0.25 1.05 -10.57
CA PRO A 189 -0.71 0.06 -11.54
C PRO A 189 -0.58 -1.36 -11.00
N PHE A 190 -1.69 -2.09 -11.03
CA PHE A 190 -1.71 -3.54 -10.84
C PHE A 190 -2.01 -4.23 -12.16
N ALA A 191 -1.07 -5.01 -12.66
CA ALA A 191 -1.26 -5.89 -13.80
C ALA A 191 -1.46 -7.33 -13.33
N THR A 192 -2.27 -8.10 -14.06
CA THR A 192 -2.48 -9.52 -13.76
C THR A 192 -2.65 -10.39 -15.00
N THR A 193 -2.27 -11.67 -14.86
CA THR A 193 -2.63 -12.74 -15.80
C THR A 193 -4.06 -13.27 -15.62
N GLY A 194 -4.75 -12.82 -14.57
CA GLY A 194 -6.11 -13.23 -14.22
C GLY A 194 -7.21 -12.42 -14.88
N ALA A 195 -8.34 -12.29 -14.19
CA ALA A 195 -9.52 -11.58 -14.67
C ALA A 195 -9.42 -10.04 -14.54
N GLY A 196 -8.45 -9.52 -13.78
CA GLY A 196 -8.34 -8.08 -13.53
C GLY A 196 -9.30 -7.59 -12.44
N GLN A 197 -9.60 -8.43 -11.46
CA GLN A 197 -10.45 -8.05 -10.33
C GLN A 197 -9.99 -8.76 -9.04
N VAL A 198 -10.01 -8.04 -7.91
CA VAL A 198 -9.71 -8.61 -6.59
C VAL A 198 -10.97 -8.80 -5.76
N ILE A 199 -10.91 -9.77 -4.86
CA ILE A 199 -11.91 -10.03 -3.83
C ILE A 199 -11.25 -10.02 -2.45
N GLU A 200 -12.00 -9.60 -1.44
CA GLU A 200 -11.58 -9.71 -0.05
C GLU A 200 -11.62 -11.18 0.39
N VAL A 201 -10.52 -11.63 1.01
CA VAL A 201 -10.44 -12.94 1.65
C VAL A 201 -9.90 -12.82 3.07
N PRO A 202 -10.38 -13.62 4.03
CA PRO A 202 -9.78 -13.67 5.36
C PRO A 202 -8.32 -14.17 5.32
N PRO A 203 -7.51 -13.86 6.35
CA PRO A 203 -7.81 -12.97 7.48
C PRO A 203 -7.74 -11.47 7.12
N ALA A 204 -8.18 -10.61 8.05
CA ALA A 204 -7.78 -9.21 8.08
C ALA A 204 -6.58 -9.04 9.03
N LEU A 205 -5.48 -8.54 8.50
CA LEU A 205 -4.20 -8.36 9.21
C LEU A 205 -3.86 -6.88 9.42
N ILE A 206 -4.57 -5.99 8.73
CA ILE A 206 -4.40 -4.54 8.76
C ILE A 206 -5.73 -3.90 9.17
N PHE A 207 -5.65 -2.83 9.95
CA PHE A 207 -6.80 -2.09 10.46
C PHE A 207 -6.49 -0.60 10.44
N MET A 208 -7.52 0.25 10.44
CA MET A 208 -7.35 1.70 10.55
C MET A 208 -8.40 2.27 11.49
N TYR A 209 -8.00 3.23 12.33
CA TYR A 209 -8.96 4.00 13.12
C TYR A 209 -9.81 4.89 12.22
N VAL A 210 -11.13 4.85 12.41
CA VAL A 210 -12.07 5.65 11.60
C VAL A 210 -12.64 6.79 12.43
N ARG A 211 -13.19 6.47 13.61
CA ARG A 211 -13.86 7.45 14.47
C ARG A 211 -14.12 6.90 15.87
N ASP A 212 -14.41 7.78 16.81
CA ASP A 212 -14.85 7.36 18.14
C ASP A 212 -16.27 6.78 18.10
N ARG A 213 -16.44 5.66 18.80
CA ARG A 213 -17.73 4.99 18.99
C ARG A 213 -17.88 4.55 20.45
N PRO A 214 -19.11 4.50 20.99
CA PRO A 214 -19.36 3.91 22.30
C PRO A 214 -18.99 2.42 22.32
N VAL A 215 -18.03 2.04 23.17
CA VAL A 215 -17.57 0.65 23.31
C VAL A 215 -17.79 0.18 24.75
N ARG A 216 -18.57 -0.90 24.94
CA ARG A 216 -18.91 -1.42 26.27
C ARG A 216 -17.80 -2.24 26.93
N MET A 217 -17.01 -2.98 26.15
CA MET A 217 -15.92 -3.79 26.70
C MET A 217 -14.73 -2.92 27.10
N ALA A 218 -14.25 -3.09 28.34
CA ALA A 218 -13.16 -2.28 28.89
C ALA A 218 -11.84 -2.48 28.11
N GLN A 219 -11.54 -3.72 27.72
CA GLN A 219 -10.35 -4.08 26.96
C GLN A 219 -10.36 -3.43 25.58
N ALA A 220 -11.51 -3.44 24.88
CA ALA A 220 -11.63 -2.77 23.58
C ALA A 220 -11.53 -1.24 23.70
N ARG A 221 -12.07 -0.63 24.77
CA ARG A 221 -11.84 0.82 25.03
C ARG A 221 -10.37 1.13 25.24
N ARG A 222 -9.66 0.33 26.04
CA ARG A 222 -8.22 0.50 26.29
C ARG A 222 -7.42 0.36 25.00
N LEU A 223 -7.79 -0.62 24.16
CA LEU A 223 -7.17 -0.82 22.85
C LEU A 223 -7.43 0.37 21.92
N LEU A 224 -8.66 0.87 21.83
CA LEU A 224 -9.00 2.04 21.00
C LEU A 224 -8.22 3.28 21.41
N MET A 225 -8.06 3.54 22.72
CA MET A 225 -7.25 4.65 23.21
C MET A 225 -5.78 4.51 22.81
N HIS A 226 -5.23 3.29 22.87
CA HIS A 226 -3.86 3.01 22.42
C HIS A 226 -3.72 3.22 20.90
N ILE A 227 -4.63 2.67 20.10
CA ILE A 227 -4.64 2.83 18.63
C ILE A 227 -4.61 4.31 18.24
N LYS A 228 -5.51 5.12 18.83
CA LYS A 228 -5.58 6.56 18.54
C LYS A 228 -4.29 7.30 18.87
N ARG A 229 -3.64 6.92 19.97
CA ARG A 229 -2.42 7.58 20.44
C ARG A 229 -1.21 7.22 19.58
N GLU A 230 -1.06 5.94 19.22
CA GLU A 230 0.13 5.47 18.50
C GLU A 230 0.02 5.67 16.98
N TYR A 231 -1.16 5.41 16.40
CA TYR A 231 -1.34 5.30 14.95
C TYR A 231 -2.20 6.44 14.37
N ASN A 232 -2.86 7.23 15.22
CA ASN A 232 -3.77 8.28 14.80
C ASN A 232 -4.82 7.75 13.81
N THR A 233 -4.87 8.25 12.56
CA THR A 233 -5.76 7.81 11.48
C THR A 233 -5.05 6.97 10.41
N LEU A 234 -3.80 6.58 10.64
CA LEU A 234 -3.03 5.74 9.73
C LEU A 234 -3.30 4.24 9.96
N PRO A 235 -3.18 3.38 8.93
CA PRO A 235 -3.31 1.94 9.10
C PRO A 235 -2.26 1.35 10.05
N PHE A 236 -2.63 0.26 10.73
CA PHE A 236 -1.78 -0.48 11.66
C PHE A 236 -1.99 -1.98 11.55
N ALA A 237 -0.94 -2.74 11.86
CA ALA A 237 -0.98 -4.20 11.78
C ALA A 237 -1.57 -4.83 13.04
N TYR A 238 -2.21 -5.98 12.88
CA TYR A 238 -2.41 -6.94 13.96
C TYR A 238 -1.08 -7.23 14.69
N ARG A 239 0.01 -7.41 13.92
CA ARG A 239 1.36 -7.69 14.43
C ARG A 239 1.87 -6.67 15.45
N TRP A 240 1.63 -5.39 15.20
CA TRP A 240 2.08 -4.31 16.09
C TRP A 240 1.37 -4.34 17.44
N LEU A 241 0.18 -4.95 17.50
CA LEU A 241 -0.59 -5.12 18.73
C LEU A 241 -0.33 -6.46 19.43
N GLN A 242 0.39 -7.40 18.81
CA GLN A 242 0.69 -8.68 19.44
C GLN A 242 1.63 -8.50 20.63
N GLY A 243 1.10 -8.77 21.83
CA GLY A 243 1.75 -8.54 23.11
C GLY A 243 1.07 -7.47 23.97
N PHE A 244 0.16 -6.67 23.39
CA PHE A 244 -0.61 -5.67 24.15
C PHE A 244 -1.59 -6.29 25.15
N MET A 245 -2.16 -7.45 24.79
CA MET A 245 -3.00 -8.30 25.63
C MET A 245 -2.98 -9.76 25.12
N PRO A 246 -3.53 -10.74 25.86
CA PRO A 246 -3.61 -12.13 25.40
C PRO A 246 -4.32 -12.24 24.03
N GLU A 247 -3.84 -13.13 23.18
CA GLU A 247 -4.22 -13.17 21.76
C GLU A 247 -5.73 -13.29 21.53
N GLY A 248 -6.41 -14.18 22.27
CA GLY A 248 -7.86 -14.32 22.18
C GLY A 248 -8.62 -13.04 22.56
N GLN A 249 -8.13 -12.30 23.56
CA GLN A 249 -8.72 -11.01 23.95
C GLN A 249 -8.47 -9.94 22.89
N LEU A 250 -7.27 -9.92 22.29
CA LEU A 250 -6.93 -8.98 21.22
C LEU A 250 -7.84 -9.17 20.01
N LYS A 251 -8.01 -10.42 19.54
CA LYS A 251 -8.90 -10.74 18.41
C LYS A 251 -10.35 -10.34 18.69
N LEU A 252 -10.86 -10.64 19.89
CA LEU A 252 -12.21 -10.24 20.30
C LEU A 252 -12.38 -8.72 20.38
N ALA A 253 -11.38 -8.01 20.90
CA ALA A 253 -11.39 -6.56 20.99
C ALA A 253 -11.38 -5.90 19.61
N LEU A 254 -10.50 -6.33 18.70
CA LEU A 254 -10.46 -5.84 17.32
C LEU A 254 -11.80 -6.11 16.60
N ALA A 255 -12.32 -7.32 16.67
CA ALA A 255 -13.60 -7.68 16.05
C ALA A 255 -14.77 -6.84 16.60
N GLN A 256 -14.76 -6.48 17.89
CA GLN A 256 -15.77 -5.60 18.45
C GLN A 256 -15.61 -4.16 17.95
N LEU A 257 -14.39 -3.63 17.93
CA LEU A 257 -14.11 -2.27 17.46
C LEU A 257 -14.49 -2.10 15.99
N ASP A 258 -14.21 -3.11 15.17
CA ASP A 258 -14.58 -3.14 13.75
C ASP A 258 -16.10 -3.19 13.58
N ARG A 259 -16.79 -4.09 14.30
CA ARG A 259 -18.26 -4.22 14.26
C ARG A 259 -19.00 -2.93 14.63
N VAL A 260 -18.47 -2.15 15.59
CA VAL A 260 -19.10 -0.87 15.97
C VAL A 260 -18.69 0.29 15.04
N GLY A 261 -17.78 0.04 14.10
CA GLY A 261 -17.24 1.04 13.17
C GLY A 261 -16.34 2.07 13.84
N ALA A 262 -15.59 1.67 14.87
CA ALA A 262 -14.55 2.49 15.48
C ALA A 262 -13.23 2.38 14.70
N ILE A 263 -12.94 1.16 14.25
CA ILE A 263 -11.89 0.85 13.29
C ILE A 263 -12.54 0.24 12.04
N TYR A 264 -11.75 0.13 10.98
CA TYR A 264 -12.09 -0.63 9.78
C TYR A 264 -10.98 -1.62 9.51
N SER A 265 -11.35 -2.89 9.32
CA SER A 265 -10.41 -3.94 8.91
C SER A 265 -10.19 -3.93 7.40
N TYR A 266 -8.95 -4.14 6.97
CA TYR A 266 -8.56 -4.35 5.57
C TYR A 266 -8.22 -5.84 5.39
N PRO A 267 -9.14 -6.65 4.84
CA PRO A 267 -8.87 -8.05 4.49
C PRO A 267 -7.84 -8.14 3.36
N ILE A 268 -7.21 -9.30 3.25
CA ILE A 268 -6.33 -9.62 2.13
C ILE A 268 -7.12 -9.49 0.82
N LEU A 269 -6.51 -8.85 -0.18
CA LEU A 269 -7.07 -8.76 -1.52
C LEU A 269 -6.43 -9.82 -2.41
N ARG A 270 -7.25 -10.71 -2.96
CA ARG A 270 -6.81 -11.80 -3.83
C ARG A 270 -7.43 -11.65 -5.21
N GLU A 271 -6.64 -11.89 -6.25
CA GLU A 271 -7.11 -11.96 -7.63
C GLU A 271 -8.14 -13.10 -7.79
N VAL A 272 -9.30 -12.77 -8.37
CA VAL A 272 -10.51 -13.62 -8.33
C VAL A 272 -10.38 -14.96 -9.07
N ARG A 273 -9.44 -15.10 -10.01
CA ARG A 273 -9.14 -16.34 -10.75
C ARG A 273 -7.79 -16.94 -10.39
N GLY A 274 -7.11 -16.43 -9.36
CA GLY A 274 -5.78 -16.90 -8.97
C GLY A 274 -4.68 -16.52 -9.97
N GLY A 275 -4.90 -15.47 -10.77
CA GLY A 275 -3.87 -14.93 -11.66
C GLY A 275 -2.73 -14.31 -10.86
N MET A 276 -1.51 -14.35 -11.41
CA MET A 276 -0.36 -13.67 -10.83
C MET A 276 -0.58 -12.16 -10.90
N VAL A 277 -0.16 -11.42 -9.87
CA VAL A 277 -0.31 -9.97 -9.79
C VAL A 277 1.05 -9.31 -9.61
N ALA A 278 1.33 -8.30 -10.44
CA ALA A 278 2.44 -7.38 -10.29
C ALA A 278 1.92 -5.96 -9.99
N GLN A 279 2.61 -5.26 -9.11
CA GLN A 279 2.39 -3.88 -8.67
C GLN A 279 3.71 -3.09 -8.75
N PHE A 280 3.62 -1.85 -9.21
CA PHE A 280 4.65 -0.84 -9.03
C PHE A 280 3.97 0.44 -8.58
N GLU A 281 4.61 1.21 -7.70
CA GLU A 281 3.99 2.43 -7.17
C GLU A 281 4.99 3.52 -6.82
N HIS A 282 4.58 4.74 -7.13
CA HIS A 282 5.25 5.95 -6.70
C HIS A 282 4.27 6.97 -6.11
N THR A 283 4.76 7.73 -5.13
CA THR A 283 4.11 8.94 -4.65
C THR A 283 4.66 10.14 -5.39
N VAL A 284 3.77 10.94 -5.96
CA VAL A 284 4.12 12.14 -6.70
C VAL A 284 3.42 13.38 -6.15
N ILE A 285 4.12 14.50 -6.18
CA ILE A 285 3.56 15.83 -5.93
C ILE A 285 3.25 16.44 -7.29
N VAL A 286 1.99 16.79 -7.54
CA VAL A 286 1.55 17.41 -8.79
C VAL A 286 2.11 18.83 -8.87
N GLU A 287 2.77 19.15 -9.98
CA GLU A 287 3.27 20.48 -10.29
C GLU A 287 2.52 21.06 -11.49
N LYS A 288 2.73 22.35 -11.78
CA LYS A 288 2.06 23.05 -12.88
C LYS A 288 2.24 22.37 -14.23
N ASP A 289 3.48 21.99 -14.55
CA ASP A 289 3.87 21.48 -15.87
C ASP A 289 4.39 20.02 -15.82
N GLY A 290 4.17 19.32 -14.68
CA GLY A 290 4.65 17.96 -14.49
C GLY A 290 4.36 17.41 -13.09
N ALA A 291 5.24 16.54 -12.61
CA ALA A 291 5.18 15.97 -11.27
C ALA A 291 6.57 15.81 -10.66
N TYR A 292 6.66 15.99 -9.35
CA TYR A 292 7.85 15.62 -8.58
C TYR A 292 7.64 14.23 -7.97
N VAL A 293 8.41 13.24 -8.43
CA VAL A 293 8.39 11.87 -7.87
C VAL A 293 9.19 11.85 -6.56
N THR A 294 8.54 11.51 -5.45
CA THR A 294 9.17 11.52 -4.12
C THR A 294 9.93 10.22 -3.82
N THR A 295 9.45 9.09 -4.35
CA THR A 295 9.90 7.71 -4.03
C THR A 295 10.65 7.00 -5.14
#